data_AF-E4YP35-F1
#
_entry.id   AF-E4YP35-F1
#
_cell.length_a   1.000
_cell.length_b   1.000
_cell.length_c   1.000
_cell.angle_alpha   90.00
_cell.angle_beta   90.00
_cell.angle_gamma   90.00
#
_symmetry.space_group_name_H-M   'P 1'
#
loop_
_entity.id
_entity.type
_entity.pdbx_description
1 polymer ?
#
loop_
_entity_poly.entity_id
_entity_poly.type
_entity_poly.pdbx_seq_one_letter_code
_entity_poly.pdbx_strand_id
1 'polypeptide(L)'
;MGFDAEIDNSERNSVVENLKDEIQCSICCSIFEEPMKLDCCDGHICKKCFESVKKKFQNCPLCRKANFTAKFSRLMVTVLSQYKLFCPAEECNESVLYVNFAQHKKTCPALNKKPCPSCKKLYWHKDFADHFLCFEDIIKKAQADQKKLKDLETKNKSLKQSKESLSQNNKNLIALKTEHENKIAELEQFIAEDSKKIKNQKNNLSFLNKKISENAQKEQKKQKVWENKLNSAISESQKFLQQAEYNESRYSMLHAIVHEMTDKAERMKSDKAFLESELNAANNEIINLTEKLMANQNKSSGFFGLF
;
A
#
# COMPACT_ATOMS: atom_id res chain seq x y z
N MET A 1 13.44 -63.39 -41.53
CA MET A 1 14.31 -63.41 -42.72
C MET A 1 14.93 -64.79 -42.78
N GLY A 2 15.52 -65.20 -43.91
CA GLY A 2 16.11 -66.53 -44.06
C GLY A 2 17.27 -66.81 -43.10
N PHE A 3 17.96 -67.94 -43.31
CA PHE A 3 19.24 -68.16 -42.66
C PHE A 3 20.35 -67.47 -43.46
N ASP A 4 20.95 -66.44 -42.86
CA ASP A 4 22.18 -65.81 -43.35
C ASP A 4 23.34 -66.73 -42.99
N ALA A 5 23.44 -67.86 -43.67
CA ALA A 5 24.41 -68.92 -43.43
C ALA A 5 24.99 -69.40 -44.75
N GLU A 6 26.24 -69.83 -44.74
CA GLU A 6 26.89 -70.42 -45.91
C GLU A 6 26.70 -71.94 -45.91
N ILE A 7 26.55 -72.52 -47.10
CA ILE A 7 26.45 -73.97 -47.27
C ILE A 7 27.84 -74.58 -47.08
N ASP A 8 27.94 -75.60 -46.22
CA ASP A 8 29.16 -76.36 -46.06
C ASP A 8 29.33 -77.36 -47.21
N ASN A 9 30.23 -77.02 -48.15
CA ASN A 9 30.55 -77.81 -49.33
C ASN A 9 31.73 -78.78 -49.12
N SER A 10 32.13 -79.04 -47.87
CA SER A 10 33.26 -79.93 -47.56
C SER A 10 33.11 -81.35 -48.16
N GLU A 11 31.88 -81.87 -48.26
CA GLU A 11 31.54 -83.19 -48.80
C GLU A 11 31.20 -83.17 -50.31
N ARG A 12 31.91 -82.35 -51.09
CA ARG A 12 31.82 -82.12 -52.57
C ARG A 12 30.97 -83.11 -53.37
N ASN A 13 29.67 -82.81 -53.52
CA ASN A 13 28.84 -83.34 -54.60
C ASN A 13 28.65 -82.23 -55.63
N SER A 14 29.04 -82.44 -56.89
CA SER A 14 28.92 -81.44 -57.98
C SER A 14 27.48 -80.94 -58.22
N VAL A 15 26.50 -81.68 -57.71
CA VAL A 15 25.07 -81.33 -57.71
C VAL A 15 24.78 -80.11 -56.82
N VAL A 16 25.58 -79.86 -55.77
CA VAL A 16 25.35 -78.81 -54.77
C VAL A 16 25.58 -77.40 -55.33
N GLU A 17 26.56 -77.22 -56.22
CA GLU A 17 26.89 -75.90 -56.78
C GLU A 17 25.76 -75.37 -57.68
N ASN A 18 25.10 -76.25 -58.43
CA ASN A 18 24.00 -75.86 -59.32
C ASN A 18 22.69 -75.54 -58.57
N LEU A 19 22.53 -76.03 -57.33
CA LEU A 19 21.32 -75.84 -56.53
C LEU A 19 21.39 -74.65 -55.57
N LYS A 20 22.56 -73.99 -55.46
CA LYS A 20 22.76 -72.88 -54.52
C LYS A 20 21.76 -71.74 -54.74
N ASP A 21 21.49 -71.40 -56.00
CA ASP A 21 20.54 -70.34 -56.36
C ASP A 21 19.08 -70.77 -56.19
N GLU A 22 18.80 -72.08 -56.30
CA GLU A 22 17.45 -72.63 -56.18
C GLU A 22 16.96 -72.72 -54.72
N ILE A 23 17.89 -72.81 -53.77
CA ILE A 23 17.58 -72.92 -52.33
C ILE A 23 17.57 -71.57 -51.59
N GLN A 24 17.73 -70.46 -52.32
CA GLN A 24 17.73 -69.11 -51.78
C GLN A 24 16.39 -68.41 -51.99
N CYS A 25 16.00 -67.63 -50.99
CA CYS A 25 14.81 -66.80 -51.04
C CYS A 25 15.08 -65.52 -51.84
N SER A 26 14.37 -65.33 -52.94
CA SER A 26 14.45 -64.13 -53.79
C SER A 26 14.08 -62.81 -53.10
N ILE A 27 13.53 -62.84 -51.88
CA ILE A 27 13.16 -61.65 -51.11
C ILE A 27 14.26 -61.22 -50.13
N CYS A 28 14.86 -62.16 -49.41
CA CYS A 28 15.91 -61.84 -48.41
C CYS A 28 17.32 -62.24 -48.86
N CYS A 29 17.45 -62.90 -50.02
CA CYS A 29 18.71 -63.40 -50.57
C CYS A 29 19.49 -64.34 -49.63
N SER A 30 18.77 -65.02 -48.72
CA SER A 30 19.33 -66.02 -47.80
C SER A 30 18.64 -67.37 -47.99
N ILE A 31 19.25 -68.43 -47.44
CA ILE A 31 18.70 -69.79 -47.46
C ILE A 31 17.33 -69.78 -46.79
N PHE A 32 16.36 -70.52 -47.35
CA PHE A 32 14.99 -70.47 -46.85
C PHE A 32 14.89 -70.78 -45.35
N GLU A 33 14.19 -69.93 -44.59
CA GLU A 33 13.71 -70.25 -43.22
C GLU A 33 12.21 -70.51 -43.33
N GLU A 34 11.79 -71.74 -43.03
CA GLU A 34 10.40 -72.20 -43.18
C GLU A 34 9.85 -71.93 -44.61
N PRO A 35 10.34 -72.65 -45.65
CA PRO A 35 9.99 -72.37 -47.04
C PRO A 35 8.49 -72.53 -47.29
N MET A 36 7.91 -71.55 -47.98
CA MET A 36 6.51 -71.50 -48.39
C MET A 36 6.44 -71.57 -49.92
N LYS A 37 5.72 -72.55 -50.46
CA LYS A 37 5.37 -72.65 -51.88
C LYS A 37 4.20 -71.72 -52.19
N LEU A 38 4.34 -70.89 -53.22
CA LEU A 38 3.28 -70.00 -53.68
C LEU A 38 2.21 -70.78 -54.46
N ASP A 39 0.96 -70.35 -54.39
CA ASP A 39 -0.16 -70.97 -55.14
C ASP A 39 -0.24 -70.54 -56.61
N CYS A 40 0.28 -69.35 -56.90
CA CYS A 40 0.18 -68.70 -58.21
C CYS A 40 1.31 -69.06 -59.18
N CYS A 41 2.41 -69.62 -58.68
CA CYS A 41 3.59 -70.02 -59.44
C CYS A 41 4.42 -71.04 -58.62
N ASP A 42 5.40 -71.71 -59.22
CA ASP A 42 6.27 -72.67 -58.53
C ASP A 42 7.38 -72.06 -57.66
N GLY A 43 7.34 -70.75 -57.45
CA GLY A 43 8.29 -70.05 -56.59
C GLY A 43 8.14 -70.37 -55.10
N HIS A 44 9.26 -70.27 -54.39
CA HIS A 44 9.36 -70.45 -52.94
C HIS A 44 9.88 -69.17 -52.27
N ILE A 45 9.38 -68.86 -51.06
CA ILE A 45 9.87 -67.77 -50.21
C ILE A 45 9.83 -68.17 -48.73
N CYS A 46 10.63 -67.54 -47.87
CA CYS A 46 10.56 -67.78 -46.42
C CYS A 46 9.19 -67.35 -45.86
N LYS A 47 8.69 -68.02 -44.82
CA LYS A 47 7.42 -67.65 -44.16
C LYS A 47 7.38 -66.18 -43.74
N LYS A 48 8.42 -65.70 -43.05
CA LYS A 48 8.53 -64.27 -42.65
C LYS A 48 8.56 -63.31 -43.84
N CYS A 49 9.16 -63.72 -44.96
CA CYS A 49 9.20 -62.93 -46.19
C CYS A 49 7.81 -62.87 -46.83
N PHE A 50 7.09 -64.00 -46.89
CA PHE A 50 5.70 -64.04 -47.33
C PHE A 50 4.82 -63.12 -46.49
N GLU A 51 4.87 -63.21 -45.16
CA GLU A 51 4.09 -62.37 -44.26
C GLU A 51 4.39 -60.87 -44.44
N SER A 52 5.67 -60.51 -44.63
CA SER A 52 6.10 -59.13 -44.87
C SER A 52 5.60 -58.60 -46.23
N VAL A 53 5.79 -59.39 -47.30
CA VAL A 53 5.38 -59.01 -48.65
C VAL A 53 3.86 -58.93 -48.75
N LYS A 54 3.12 -59.90 -48.20
CA LYS A 54 1.66 -59.93 -48.24
C LYS A 54 1.01 -58.73 -47.54
N LYS A 55 1.67 -58.18 -46.51
CA LYS A 55 1.23 -56.93 -45.84
C LYS A 55 1.45 -55.69 -46.70
N LYS A 56 2.51 -55.65 -47.51
CA LYS A 56 2.92 -54.47 -48.29
C LYS A 56 2.42 -54.47 -49.74
N PHE A 57 2.23 -55.65 -50.32
CA PHE A 57 1.91 -55.83 -51.73
C PHE A 57 0.75 -56.82 -51.89
N GLN A 58 -0.22 -56.45 -52.75
CA GLN A 58 -1.36 -57.30 -53.07
C GLN A 58 -1.00 -58.41 -54.09
N ASN A 59 0.06 -58.19 -54.87
CA ASN A 59 0.48 -59.05 -55.97
C ASN A 59 1.72 -59.88 -55.60
N CYS A 60 1.82 -61.07 -56.20
CA CYS A 60 2.96 -61.96 -56.03
C CYS A 60 4.27 -61.26 -56.44
N PRO A 61 5.33 -61.29 -55.62
CA PRO A 61 6.60 -60.64 -55.96
C PRO A 61 7.32 -61.31 -57.13
N LEU A 62 6.98 -62.56 -57.47
CA LEU A 62 7.66 -63.34 -58.51
C LEU A 62 6.95 -63.25 -59.87
N CYS A 63 5.62 -63.42 -59.88
CA CYS A 63 4.83 -63.49 -61.12
C CYS A 63 3.79 -62.37 -61.25
N ARG A 64 3.68 -61.46 -60.27
CA ARG A 64 2.75 -60.32 -60.22
C ARG A 64 1.26 -60.68 -60.21
N LYS A 65 0.89 -61.97 -60.05
CA LYS A 65 -0.51 -62.39 -59.91
C LYS A 65 -1.13 -61.83 -58.63
N ALA A 66 -2.33 -61.28 -58.74
CA ALA A 66 -3.07 -60.73 -57.60
C ALA A 66 -3.53 -61.82 -56.62
N ASN A 67 -3.77 -61.44 -55.37
CA ASN A 67 -4.38 -62.28 -54.33
C ASN A 67 -3.67 -63.62 -54.05
N PHE A 68 -2.36 -63.70 -54.31
CA PHE A 68 -1.58 -64.91 -54.09
C PHE A 68 -1.58 -65.39 -52.62
N THR A 69 -1.58 -66.69 -52.42
CA THR A 69 -1.44 -67.36 -51.12
C THR A 69 -0.21 -68.28 -51.11
N ALA A 70 0.13 -68.83 -49.96
CA ALA A 70 1.27 -69.73 -49.84
C ALA A 70 1.02 -70.85 -48.82
N LYS A 71 1.61 -72.02 -49.07
CA LYS A 71 1.57 -73.19 -48.18
C LYS A 71 2.97 -73.64 -47.83
N PHE A 72 3.17 -74.20 -46.65
CA PHE A 72 4.46 -74.74 -46.24
C PHE A 72 4.95 -75.84 -47.20
N SER A 73 6.17 -75.70 -47.71
CA SER A 73 6.75 -76.61 -48.70
C SER A 73 7.55 -77.70 -48.02
N ARG A 74 6.91 -78.86 -47.80
CA ARG A 74 7.60 -80.05 -47.28
C ARG A 74 8.73 -80.50 -48.21
N LEU A 75 8.52 -80.42 -49.52
CA LEU A 75 9.52 -80.77 -50.53
C LEU A 75 10.81 -79.95 -50.34
N MET A 76 10.67 -78.64 -50.20
CA MET A 76 11.83 -77.76 -50.04
C MET A 76 12.56 -78.02 -48.72
N VAL A 77 11.84 -78.34 -47.64
CA VAL A 77 12.47 -78.77 -46.38
C VAL A 77 13.26 -80.08 -46.56
N THR A 78 12.71 -81.06 -47.26
CA THR A 78 13.42 -82.32 -47.55
C THR A 78 14.70 -82.09 -48.33
N VAL A 79 14.67 -81.23 -49.35
CA VAL A 79 15.86 -80.83 -50.12
C VAL A 79 16.88 -80.15 -49.19
N LEU A 80 16.46 -79.13 -48.45
CA LEU A 80 17.32 -78.37 -47.54
C LEU A 80 17.95 -79.24 -46.43
N SER A 81 17.24 -80.28 -45.98
CA SER A 81 17.71 -81.19 -44.91
C SER A 81 18.97 -81.97 -45.27
N GLN A 82 19.30 -82.07 -46.57
CA GLN A 82 20.50 -82.73 -47.05
C GLN A 82 21.77 -81.87 -46.89
N TYR A 83 21.61 -80.58 -46.59
CA TYR A 83 22.69 -79.62 -46.49
C TYR A 83 23.09 -79.35 -45.04
N LYS A 84 24.39 -79.13 -44.86
CA LYS A 84 24.97 -78.56 -43.65
C LYS A 84 25.22 -77.07 -43.88
N LEU A 85 25.01 -76.27 -42.83
CA LEU A 85 25.16 -74.82 -42.84
C LEU A 85 26.21 -74.42 -41.81
N PHE A 86 27.12 -73.52 -42.20
CA PHE A 86 28.03 -72.86 -41.27
C PHE A 86 27.29 -71.82 -40.44
N CYS A 87 27.57 -71.78 -39.14
CA CYS A 87 27.09 -70.70 -38.30
C CYS A 87 27.71 -69.37 -38.73
N PRO A 88 26.92 -68.29 -38.89
CA PRO A 88 27.45 -66.99 -39.31
C PRO A 88 28.19 -66.22 -38.22
N ALA A 89 28.21 -66.71 -36.98
CA ALA A 89 28.97 -66.06 -35.93
C ALA A 89 30.47 -66.34 -36.11
N GLU A 90 31.31 -65.30 -36.16
CA GLU A 90 32.76 -65.41 -36.33
C GLU A 90 33.43 -66.32 -35.29
N GLU A 91 32.86 -66.41 -34.10
CA GLU A 91 33.37 -67.23 -32.98
C GLU A 91 32.74 -68.64 -32.94
N CYS A 92 31.92 -69.00 -33.93
CA CYS A 92 31.27 -70.31 -34.01
C CYS A 92 31.60 -71.00 -35.35
N ASN A 93 32.55 -71.93 -35.31
CA ASN A 93 32.95 -72.72 -36.48
C ASN A 93 32.14 -74.02 -36.65
N GLU A 94 30.93 -74.08 -36.09
CA GLU A 94 30.09 -75.28 -36.19
C GLU A 94 29.40 -75.36 -37.56
N SER A 95 29.47 -76.53 -38.19
CA SER A 95 28.69 -76.91 -39.36
C SER A 95 27.55 -77.82 -38.93
N VAL A 96 26.30 -77.38 -39.13
CA VAL A 96 25.11 -78.04 -38.59
C VAL A 96 24.12 -78.32 -39.71
N LEU A 97 23.50 -79.51 -39.69
CA LEU A 97 22.42 -79.84 -40.63
C LEU A 97 21.31 -78.78 -40.58
N TYR A 98 20.75 -78.43 -41.75
CA TYR A 98 19.68 -77.42 -41.88
C TYR A 98 18.54 -77.60 -40.86
N VAL A 99 18.10 -78.85 -40.64
CA VAL A 99 17.01 -79.19 -39.71
C VAL A 99 17.30 -78.74 -38.28
N ASN A 100 18.58 -78.80 -37.88
CA ASN A 100 19.05 -78.47 -36.54
C ASN A 100 19.52 -77.01 -36.44
N PHE A 101 19.65 -76.30 -37.57
CA PHE A 101 20.18 -74.94 -37.61
C PHE A 101 19.29 -73.95 -36.85
N ALA A 102 17.96 -74.11 -36.92
CA ALA A 102 17.02 -73.29 -36.16
C ALA A 102 17.19 -73.44 -34.63
N GLN A 103 17.56 -74.65 -34.17
CA GLN A 103 17.87 -74.91 -32.76
C GLN A 103 19.25 -74.35 -32.41
N HIS A 104 20.27 -74.60 -33.23
CA HIS A 104 21.60 -74.04 -33.06
C HIS A 104 21.55 -72.51 -32.94
N LYS A 105 20.81 -71.79 -33.80
CA LYS A 105 20.63 -70.34 -33.71
C LYS A 105 20.14 -69.85 -32.34
N LYS A 106 19.32 -70.65 -31.64
CA LYS A 106 18.81 -70.33 -30.30
C LYS A 106 19.78 -70.67 -29.18
N THR A 107 20.63 -71.67 -29.37
CA THR A 107 21.55 -72.18 -28.34
C THR A 107 23.00 -71.78 -28.57
N CYS A 108 23.33 -71.22 -29.74
CA CYS A 108 24.66 -70.81 -30.13
C CYS A 108 25.13 -69.72 -29.17
N PRO A 109 26.18 -69.97 -28.38
CA PRO A 109 26.63 -69.01 -27.39
C PRO A 109 27.13 -67.71 -28.04
N ALA A 110 27.69 -67.79 -29.26
CA ALA A 110 28.22 -66.65 -29.99
C ALA A 110 27.13 -65.74 -30.57
N LEU A 111 26.03 -66.32 -31.09
CA LEU A 111 24.89 -65.55 -31.62
C LEU A 111 24.01 -64.94 -30.52
N ASN A 112 24.07 -65.46 -29.29
CA ASN A 112 23.16 -65.09 -28.19
C ASN A 112 23.88 -64.36 -27.04
N LYS A 113 24.92 -63.56 -27.33
CA LYS A 113 25.53 -62.67 -26.34
C LYS A 113 24.48 -61.65 -25.85
N LYS A 114 24.34 -61.50 -24.53
CA LYS A 114 23.39 -60.54 -23.93
C LYS A 114 24.12 -59.33 -23.36
N PRO A 115 23.60 -58.11 -23.52
CA PRO A 115 24.19 -56.93 -22.90
C PRO A 115 23.91 -56.91 -21.40
N CYS A 116 24.90 -56.55 -20.60
CA CYS A 116 24.71 -56.25 -19.19
C CYS A 116 23.79 -55.02 -19.03
N PRO A 117 22.71 -55.08 -18.21
CA PRO A 117 21.81 -53.94 -17.99
C PRO A 117 22.50 -52.68 -17.43
N SER A 118 23.62 -52.85 -16.71
CA SER A 118 24.32 -51.76 -16.03
C SER A 118 25.45 -51.16 -16.88
N CYS A 119 26.39 -51.99 -17.36
CA CYS A 119 27.56 -51.50 -18.10
C CYS A 119 27.43 -51.62 -19.63
N LYS A 120 26.35 -52.20 -20.14
CA LYS A 120 26.05 -52.43 -21.57
C LYS A 120 27.05 -53.29 -22.35
N LYS A 121 28.07 -53.87 -21.69
CA LYS A 121 29.00 -54.83 -22.31
C LYS A 121 28.27 -56.15 -22.62
N LEU A 122 28.61 -56.79 -23.74
CA LEU A 122 28.05 -58.07 -24.18
C LEU A 122 28.77 -59.22 -23.49
N TYR A 123 28.00 -60.14 -22.88
CA TYR A 123 28.53 -61.32 -22.21
C TYR A 123 27.88 -62.59 -22.71
N TRP A 124 28.63 -63.68 -22.65
CA TRP A 124 28.10 -65.03 -22.79
C TRP A 124 27.19 -65.34 -21.61
N HIS A 125 26.17 -66.16 -21.82
CA HIS A 125 25.27 -66.57 -20.74
C HIS A 125 26.00 -67.31 -19.61
N LYS A 126 27.09 -68.02 -19.93
CA LYS A 126 27.90 -68.77 -18.96
C LYS A 126 28.82 -67.86 -18.14
N ASP A 127 29.38 -66.84 -18.77
CA ASP A 127 30.34 -65.92 -18.14
C ASP A 127 29.65 -64.72 -17.48
N PHE A 128 28.32 -64.66 -17.52
CA PHE A 128 27.54 -63.61 -16.86
C PHE A 128 27.75 -63.65 -15.33
N ALA A 129 28.06 -64.81 -14.76
CA ALA A 129 28.41 -64.96 -13.36
C ALA A 129 29.71 -64.23 -13.00
N ASP A 130 30.69 -64.15 -13.90
CA ASP A 130 31.95 -63.45 -13.61
C ASP A 130 31.80 -61.91 -13.64
N HIS A 131 30.64 -61.41 -14.07
CA HIS A 131 30.28 -60.00 -14.02
C HIS A 131 29.67 -59.55 -12.66
N PHE A 132 29.98 -60.25 -11.56
CA PHE A 132 29.49 -59.96 -10.20
C PHE A 132 29.98 -58.61 -9.65
N LEU A 133 31.14 -58.11 -10.10
CA LEU A 133 31.70 -56.82 -9.63
C LEU A 133 30.79 -55.62 -9.91
N CYS A 134 29.92 -55.70 -10.93
CA CYS A 134 28.98 -54.63 -11.23
C CYS A 134 27.84 -54.52 -10.19
N PHE A 135 27.57 -55.59 -9.41
CA PHE A 135 26.56 -55.57 -8.35
C PHE A 135 27.02 -54.81 -7.10
N GLU A 136 28.31 -54.82 -6.78
CA GLU A 136 28.81 -54.10 -5.60
C GLU A 136 28.61 -52.59 -5.70
N ASP A 137 28.86 -52.02 -6.88
CA ASP A 137 28.65 -50.60 -7.12
C ASP A 137 27.17 -50.22 -7.06
N ILE A 138 26.29 -51.11 -7.52
CA ILE A 138 24.84 -50.92 -7.43
C ILE A 138 24.40 -50.94 -5.97
N ILE A 139 24.91 -51.89 -5.17
CA ILE A 139 24.60 -51.99 -3.73
C ILE A 139 25.08 -50.74 -2.99
N LYS A 140 26.32 -50.28 -3.25
CA LYS A 140 26.86 -49.05 -2.64
C LYS A 140 26.02 -47.83 -2.99
N LYS A 141 25.60 -47.69 -4.26
CA LYS A 141 24.70 -46.61 -4.68
C LYS A 141 23.33 -46.69 -4.01
N ALA A 142 22.74 -47.88 -3.95
CA ALA A 142 21.45 -48.11 -3.30
C ALA A 142 21.49 -47.75 -1.81
N GLN A 143 22.57 -48.11 -1.10
CA GLN A 143 22.76 -47.74 0.32
C GLN A 143 22.94 -46.23 0.50
N ALA A 144 23.71 -45.58 -0.38
CA ALA A 144 23.90 -44.13 -0.34
C ALA A 144 22.58 -43.38 -0.56
N ASP A 145 21.77 -43.82 -1.51
CA ASP A 145 20.47 -43.21 -1.80
C ASP A 145 19.45 -43.50 -0.69
N GLN A 146 19.49 -44.68 -0.07
CA GLN A 146 18.69 -44.98 1.13
C GLN A 146 19.02 -44.03 2.30
N LYS A 147 20.29 -43.68 2.50
CA LYS A 147 20.69 -42.70 3.53
C LYS A 147 20.15 -41.31 3.20
N LYS A 148 20.31 -40.85 1.95
CA LYS A 148 19.77 -39.56 1.50
C LYS A 148 18.25 -39.48 1.67
N LEU A 149 17.53 -40.57 1.40
CA LEU A 149 16.07 -40.62 1.60
C LEU A 149 15.69 -40.41 3.07
N LYS A 150 16.38 -41.06 4.02
CA LYS A 150 16.15 -40.85 5.46
C LYS A 150 16.44 -39.41 5.90
N ASP A 151 17.50 -38.81 5.38
CA ASP A 151 17.86 -37.41 5.67
C ASP A 151 16.81 -36.43 5.11
N LEU A 152 16.24 -36.72 3.93
CA LEU A 152 15.16 -35.92 3.35
C LEU A 152 13.84 -36.08 4.13
N GLU A 153 13.53 -37.29 4.60
CA GLU A 153 12.34 -37.54 5.42
C GLU A 153 12.37 -36.78 6.75
N THR A 154 13.52 -36.75 7.42
CA THR A 154 13.70 -35.99 8.66
C THR A 154 13.55 -34.48 8.45
N LYS A 155 14.15 -33.93 7.38
CA LYS A 155 13.95 -32.52 6.98
C LYS A 155 12.50 -32.21 6.61
N ASN A 156 11.79 -33.13 5.96
CA ASN A 156 10.39 -32.92 5.62
C ASN A 156 9.50 -32.90 6.87
N LYS A 157 9.79 -33.74 7.87
CA LYS A 157 9.11 -33.70 9.17
C LYS A 157 9.31 -32.37 9.89
N SER A 158 10.53 -31.83 9.95
CA SER A 158 10.77 -30.53 10.60
C SER A 158 10.12 -29.37 9.85
N LEU A 159 10.12 -29.40 8.51
CA LEU A 159 9.40 -28.40 7.70
C LEU A 159 7.88 -28.44 7.92
N LYS A 160 7.28 -29.63 8.06
CA LYS A 160 5.85 -29.76 8.38
C LYS A 160 5.51 -29.13 9.74
N GLN A 161 6.31 -29.41 10.77
CA GLN A 161 6.14 -28.80 12.09
C GLN A 161 6.27 -27.27 12.04
N SER A 162 7.28 -26.76 11.33
CA SER A 162 7.46 -25.31 11.13
C SER A 162 6.28 -24.66 10.41
N LYS A 163 5.74 -25.32 9.37
CA LYS A 163 4.56 -24.86 8.64
C LYS A 163 3.31 -24.79 9.53
N GLU A 164 3.11 -25.77 10.40
CA GLU A 164 2.00 -25.78 11.37
C GLU A 164 2.14 -24.63 12.39
N SER A 165 3.34 -24.40 12.92
CA SER A 165 3.60 -23.26 13.81
C SER A 165 3.35 -21.91 13.12
N LEU A 166 3.79 -21.74 11.87
CA LEU A 166 3.51 -20.54 11.08
C LEU A 166 2.01 -20.36 10.82
N SER A 167 1.29 -21.45 10.54
CA SER A 167 -0.17 -21.39 10.37
C SER A 167 -0.87 -20.93 11.64
N GLN A 168 -0.40 -21.36 12.82
CA GLN A 168 -0.97 -20.93 14.09
C GLN A 168 -0.65 -19.46 14.40
N ASN A 169 0.58 -19.04 14.15
CA ASN A 169 0.99 -17.63 14.30
C ASN A 169 0.17 -16.71 13.39
N ASN A 170 -0.11 -17.13 12.15
CA ASN A 170 -0.93 -16.35 11.23
C ASN A 170 -2.38 -16.21 11.73
N LYS A 171 -2.97 -17.27 12.29
CA LYS A 171 -4.30 -17.19 12.93
C LYS A 171 -4.31 -16.20 14.10
N ASN A 172 -3.27 -16.22 14.93
CA ASN A 172 -3.15 -15.29 16.06
C ASN A 172 -3.00 -13.84 15.58
N LEU A 173 -2.23 -13.59 14.51
CA LEU A 173 -2.09 -12.27 13.92
C LEU A 173 -3.41 -11.74 13.34
N ILE A 174 -4.20 -12.59 12.69
CA ILE A 174 -5.53 -12.23 12.18
C ILE A 174 -6.44 -11.85 13.35
N ALA A 175 -6.48 -12.66 14.41
CA ALA A 175 -7.28 -12.37 15.60
C ALA A 175 -6.89 -11.02 16.25
N LEU A 176 -5.59 -10.77 16.40
CA LEU A 176 -5.08 -9.50 16.94
C LEU A 176 -5.43 -8.31 16.04
N LYS A 177 -5.36 -8.46 14.72
CA LYS A 177 -5.76 -7.43 13.76
C LYS A 177 -7.23 -7.07 13.90
N THR A 178 -8.10 -8.08 14.00
CA THR A 178 -9.54 -7.87 14.21
C THR A 178 -9.82 -7.19 15.55
N GLU A 179 -9.09 -7.52 16.62
CA GLU A 179 -9.21 -6.83 17.90
C GLU A 179 -8.83 -5.34 17.79
N HIS A 180 -7.75 -5.02 17.08
CA HIS A 180 -7.35 -3.64 16.84
C HIS A 180 -8.36 -2.87 15.98
N GLU A 181 -8.91 -3.50 14.94
CA GLU A 181 -9.96 -2.88 14.10
C GLU A 181 -11.20 -2.54 14.91
N ASN A 182 -11.62 -3.42 15.83
CA ASN A 182 -12.73 -3.15 16.75
C ASN A 182 -12.43 -1.97 17.69
N LYS A 183 -11.24 -1.91 18.29
CA LYS A 183 -10.82 -0.79 19.15
C LYS A 183 -10.78 0.55 18.39
N ILE A 184 -10.34 0.53 17.14
CA ILE A 184 -10.34 1.73 16.28
C ILE A 184 -11.79 2.19 16.06
N ALA A 185 -12.70 1.28 15.72
CA ALA A 185 -14.12 1.61 15.52
C ALA A 185 -14.78 2.18 16.80
N GLU A 186 -14.46 1.64 17.98
CA GLU A 186 -14.92 2.17 19.27
C GLU A 186 -14.40 3.59 19.51
N LEU A 187 -13.12 3.85 19.25
CA LEU A 187 -12.53 5.19 19.39
C LEU A 187 -13.14 6.20 18.40
N GLU A 188 -13.41 5.79 17.16
CA GLU A 188 -14.07 6.63 16.16
C GLU A 188 -15.49 7.01 16.59
N GLN A 189 -16.24 6.09 17.19
CA GLN A 189 -17.55 6.39 17.77
C GLN A 189 -17.44 7.41 18.91
N PHE A 190 -16.48 7.23 19.82
CA PHE A 190 -16.24 8.17 20.92
C PHE A 190 -15.89 9.57 20.41
N ILE A 191 -14.99 9.67 19.43
CA ILE A 191 -14.63 10.96 18.79
C ILE A 191 -15.85 11.61 18.13
N ALA A 192 -16.71 10.83 17.47
CA ALA A 192 -17.92 11.34 16.83
C ALA A 192 -18.93 11.88 17.86
N GLU A 193 -19.10 11.21 19.00
CA GLU A 193 -19.94 11.68 20.10
C GLU A 193 -19.43 12.97 20.73
N ASP A 194 -18.13 13.03 21.03
CA ASP A 194 -17.52 14.23 21.62
C ASP A 194 -17.54 15.41 20.64
N SER A 195 -17.36 15.16 19.34
CA SER A 195 -17.51 16.18 18.30
C SER A 195 -18.93 16.76 18.28
N LYS A 196 -19.97 15.93 18.48
CA LYS A 196 -21.35 16.40 18.61
C LYS A 196 -21.54 17.25 19.88
N LYS A 197 -20.98 16.82 21.02
CA LYS A 197 -21.03 17.59 22.29
C LYS A 197 -20.36 18.96 22.14
N ILE A 198 -19.15 19.01 21.56
CA ILE A 198 -18.41 20.26 21.30
C ILE A 198 -19.22 21.18 20.38
N LYS A 199 -19.83 20.64 19.31
CA LYS A 199 -20.69 21.42 18.40
C LYS A 199 -21.87 22.05 19.15
N ASN A 200 -22.54 21.29 20.01
CA ASN A 200 -23.65 21.79 20.83
C ASN A 200 -23.18 22.87 21.81
N GLN A 201 -22.05 22.66 22.49
CA GLN A 201 -21.46 23.66 23.38
C GLN A 201 -21.10 24.96 22.64
N LYS A 202 -20.52 24.86 21.43
CA LYS A 202 -20.20 26.01 20.58
C LYS A 202 -21.45 26.80 20.19
N ASN A 203 -22.54 26.11 19.84
CA ASN A 203 -23.82 26.75 19.55
C ASN A 203 -24.37 27.49 20.78
N ASN A 204 -24.30 26.87 21.96
CA ASN A 204 -24.72 27.50 23.22
C ASN A 204 -23.87 28.73 23.56
N LEU A 205 -22.55 28.67 23.38
CA LEU A 205 -21.64 29.80 23.56
C LEU A 205 -21.94 30.94 22.57
N SER A 206 -22.22 30.62 21.31
CA SER A 206 -22.62 31.61 20.31
C SER A 206 -23.91 32.33 20.71
N PHE A 207 -24.91 31.59 21.20
CA PHE A 207 -26.15 32.17 21.71
C PHE A 207 -25.91 33.08 22.93
N LEU A 208 -25.11 32.63 23.90
CA LEU A 208 -24.76 33.43 25.07
C LEU A 208 -24.02 34.71 24.68
N ASN A 209 -23.03 34.64 23.79
CA ASN A 209 -22.29 35.80 23.30
C ASN A 209 -23.20 36.82 22.62
N LYS A 210 -24.18 36.37 21.82
CA LYS A 210 -25.18 37.25 21.22
C LYS A 210 -25.99 37.98 22.30
N LYS A 211 -26.45 37.26 23.33
CA LYS A 211 -27.22 37.84 24.45
C LYS A 211 -26.40 38.84 25.27
N ILE A 212 -25.11 38.54 25.52
CA ILE A 212 -24.17 39.46 26.18
C ILE A 212 -24.01 40.73 25.33
N SER A 213 -23.82 40.61 24.02
CA SER A 213 -23.69 41.75 23.11
C SER A 213 -24.94 42.64 23.09
N GLU A 214 -26.13 42.03 23.01
CA GLU A 214 -27.40 42.76 23.06
C GLU A 214 -27.59 43.50 24.41
N ASN A 215 -27.22 42.86 25.52
CA ASN A 215 -27.28 43.49 26.84
C ASN A 215 -26.26 44.63 26.98
N ALA A 216 -25.03 44.45 26.50
CA ALA A 216 -24.01 45.49 26.49
C ALA A 216 -24.46 46.72 25.68
N GLN A 217 -25.08 46.52 24.51
CA GLN A 217 -25.65 47.61 23.73
C GLN A 217 -26.79 48.33 24.45
N LYS A 218 -27.65 47.60 25.18
CA LYS A 218 -28.72 48.20 25.99
C LYS A 218 -28.15 49.05 27.13
N GLU A 219 -27.15 48.56 27.85
CA GLU A 219 -26.48 49.31 28.92
C GLU A 219 -25.74 50.52 28.36
N GLN A 220 -25.05 50.39 27.23
CA GLN A 220 -24.41 51.53 26.56
C GLN A 220 -25.43 52.62 26.17
N LYS A 221 -26.62 52.24 25.69
CA LYS A 221 -27.70 53.21 25.41
C LYS A 221 -28.18 53.90 26.69
N LYS A 222 -28.39 53.15 27.78
CA LYS A 222 -28.76 53.73 29.08
C LYS A 222 -27.69 54.69 29.60
N GLN A 223 -26.42 54.31 29.49
CA GLN A 223 -25.28 55.13 29.88
C GLN A 223 -25.27 56.45 29.10
N LYS A 224 -25.44 56.43 27.77
CA LYS A 224 -25.55 57.65 26.96
C LYS A 224 -26.72 58.54 27.38
N VAL A 225 -27.87 57.96 27.72
CA VAL A 225 -29.02 58.73 28.23
C VAL A 225 -28.67 59.40 29.57
N TRP A 226 -27.99 58.69 30.46
CA TRP A 226 -27.51 59.22 31.74
C TRP A 226 -26.47 60.34 31.56
N GLU A 227 -25.48 60.14 30.69
CA GLU A 227 -24.47 61.14 30.35
C GLU A 227 -25.12 62.42 29.78
N ASN A 228 -26.10 62.28 28.88
CA ASN A 228 -26.84 63.43 28.35
C ASN A 228 -27.61 64.19 29.45
N LYS A 229 -28.27 63.46 30.38
CA LYS A 229 -28.95 64.07 31.52
C LYS A 229 -27.97 64.80 32.44
N LEU A 230 -26.84 64.17 32.75
CA LEU A 230 -25.79 64.76 33.59
C LEU A 230 -25.23 66.03 32.94
N ASN A 231 -24.90 65.99 31.65
CA ASN A 231 -24.40 67.15 30.91
C ASN A 231 -25.42 68.29 30.86
N SER A 232 -26.72 67.97 30.72
CA SER A 232 -27.79 68.97 30.81
C SER A 232 -27.85 69.62 32.18
N ALA A 233 -27.75 68.84 33.26
CA ALA A 233 -27.76 69.35 34.63
C ALA A 233 -26.51 70.18 34.96
N ILE A 234 -25.33 69.78 34.44
CA ILE A 234 -24.09 70.56 34.53
C ILE A 234 -24.25 71.90 33.80
N SER A 235 -24.78 71.90 32.57
CA SER A 235 -25.02 73.13 31.80
C SER A 235 -26.00 74.08 32.51
N GLU A 236 -27.05 73.53 33.12
CA GLU A 236 -28.02 74.30 33.89
C GLU A 236 -27.38 74.90 35.15
N SER A 237 -26.57 74.11 35.87
CA SER A 237 -25.80 74.58 37.03
C SER A 237 -24.79 75.67 36.66
N GLN A 238 -24.14 75.57 35.51
CA GLN A 238 -23.23 76.59 34.99
C GLN A 238 -23.95 77.91 34.68
N LYS A 239 -25.18 77.85 34.15
CA LYS A 239 -26.01 79.06 33.95
C LYS A 239 -26.36 79.73 35.28
N PHE A 240 -26.69 78.95 36.31
CA PHE A 240 -26.93 79.49 37.65
C PHE A 240 -25.68 80.14 38.25
N LEU A 241 -24.50 79.54 38.08
CA LEU A 241 -23.23 80.13 38.50
C LEU A 241 -22.93 81.44 37.76
N GLN A 242 -23.06 81.47 36.44
CA GLN A 242 -22.87 82.70 35.65
C GLN A 242 -23.86 83.81 36.07
N GLN A 243 -25.10 83.45 36.37
CA GLN A 243 -26.09 84.40 36.89
C GLN A 243 -25.71 84.91 38.29
N ALA A 244 -25.18 84.03 39.15
CA ALA A 244 -24.70 84.40 40.48
C ALA A 244 -23.48 85.33 40.39
N GLU A 245 -22.49 85.02 39.56
CA GLU A 245 -21.32 85.87 39.28
C GLU A 245 -21.74 87.24 38.72
N TYR A 246 -22.70 87.26 37.78
CA TYR A 246 -23.27 88.50 37.27
C TYR A 246 -23.93 89.33 38.37
N ASN A 247 -24.73 88.67 39.23
CA ASN A 247 -25.36 89.34 40.37
C ASN A 247 -24.32 89.85 41.37
N GLU A 248 -23.27 89.09 41.67
CA GLU A 248 -22.17 89.48 42.56
C GLU A 248 -21.42 90.70 42.00
N SER A 249 -21.12 90.71 40.71
CA SER A 249 -20.52 91.87 40.01
C SER A 249 -21.43 93.10 40.10
N ARG A 250 -22.74 92.92 39.91
CA ARG A 250 -23.74 93.98 40.08
C ARG A 250 -23.83 94.48 41.54
N TYR A 251 -23.76 93.60 42.53
CA TYR A 251 -23.69 93.96 43.94
C TYR A 251 -22.41 94.73 44.27
N SER A 252 -21.26 94.30 43.74
CA SER A 252 -19.98 95.00 43.87
C SER A 252 -20.06 96.42 43.30
N MET A 253 -20.65 96.58 42.11
CA MET A 253 -20.89 97.89 41.49
C MET A 253 -21.82 98.78 42.34
N LEU A 254 -22.93 98.23 42.84
CA LEU A 254 -23.85 98.96 43.73
C LEU A 254 -23.16 99.35 45.04
N HIS A 255 -22.35 98.47 45.62
CA HIS A 255 -21.58 98.75 46.83
C HIS A 255 -20.54 99.87 46.59
N ALA A 256 -19.90 99.90 45.42
CA ALA A 256 -19.00 100.99 45.02
C ALA A 256 -19.75 102.33 44.88
N ILE A 257 -20.95 102.33 44.27
CA ILE A 257 -21.80 103.53 44.19
C ILE A 257 -22.21 104.01 45.58
N VAL A 258 -22.64 103.11 46.46
CA VAL A 258 -22.98 103.45 47.85
C VAL A 258 -21.78 104.04 48.57
N HIS A 259 -20.59 103.45 48.42
CA HIS A 259 -19.35 103.99 48.99
C HIS A 259 -19.07 105.41 48.47
N GLU A 260 -19.17 105.64 47.15
CA GLU A 260 -18.97 106.96 46.54
C GLU A 260 -20.01 107.98 47.03
N MET A 261 -21.29 107.59 47.15
CA MET A 261 -22.33 108.42 47.72
C MET A 261 -22.09 108.75 49.19
N THR A 262 -21.55 107.80 49.96
CA THR A 262 -21.19 107.97 51.37
C THR A 262 -20.01 108.92 51.51
N ASP A 263 -18.94 108.74 50.73
CA ASP A 263 -17.78 109.65 50.68
C ASP A 263 -18.20 111.07 50.26
N LYS A 264 -19.17 111.18 49.33
CA LYS A 264 -19.73 112.47 48.92
C LYS A 264 -20.57 113.10 50.02
N ALA A 265 -21.36 112.31 50.76
CA ALA A 265 -22.12 112.78 51.90
C ALA A 265 -21.21 113.25 53.04
N GLU A 266 -20.11 112.54 53.31
CA GLU A 266 -19.10 112.96 54.29
C GLU A 266 -18.38 114.24 53.85
N ARG A 267 -18.02 114.38 52.58
CA ARG A 267 -17.50 115.64 52.01
C ARG A 267 -18.49 116.78 52.18
N MET A 268 -19.76 116.59 51.81
CA MET A 268 -20.80 117.59 52.03
C MET A 268 -21.00 117.94 53.50
N LYS A 269 -20.83 116.98 54.41
CA LYS A 269 -20.90 117.21 55.87
C LYS A 269 -19.70 118.00 56.37
N SER A 270 -18.51 117.73 55.84
CA SER A 270 -17.28 118.50 56.08
C SER A 270 -17.40 119.93 55.53
N ASP A 271 -17.88 120.09 54.30
CA ASP A 271 -18.14 121.40 53.69
C ASP A 271 -19.20 122.18 54.47
N LYS A 272 -20.26 121.50 54.93
CA LYS A 272 -21.27 122.10 55.81
C LYS A 272 -20.66 122.53 57.14
N ALA A 273 -19.83 121.70 57.76
CA ALA A 273 -19.16 122.04 59.02
C ALA A 273 -18.17 123.21 58.84
N PHE A 274 -17.49 123.28 57.70
CA PHE A 274 -16.63 124.39 57.33
C PHE A 274 -17.45 125.68 57.14
N LEU A 275 -18.55 125.63 56.39
CA LEU A 275 -19.46 126.76 56.21
C LEU A 275 -20.12 127.19 57.52
N GLU A 276 -20.51 126.26 58.40
CA GLU A 276 -21.02 126.57 59.74
C GLU A 276 -19.93 127.22 60.61
N SER A 277 -18.67 126.80 60.47
CA SER A 277 -17.52 127.45 61.12
C SER A 277 -17.29 128.86 60.59
N GLU A 278 -17.30 129.08 59.27
CA GLU A 278 -17.21 130.41 58.65
C GLU A 278 -18.38 131.31 59.08
N LEU A 279 -19.59 130.77 59.09
CA LEU A 279 -20.79 131.49 59.54
C LEU A 279 -20.67 131.88 61.01
N ASN A 280 -20.19 130.98 61.87
CA ASN A 280 -19.95 131.28 63.28
C ASN A 280 -18.81 132.30 63.47
N ALA A 281 -17.76 132.24 62.66
CA ALA A 281 -16.69 133.23 62.67
C ALA A 281 -17.20 134.61 62.26
N ALA A 282 -18.00 134.68 61.18
CA ALA A 282 -18.65 135.90 60.72
C ALA A 282 -19.65 136.44 61.76
N ASN A 283 -20.44 135.58 62.40
CA ASN A 283 -21.34 135.99 63.49
C ASN A 283 -20.56 136.52 64.69
N ASN A 284 -19.45 135.89 65.07
CA ASN A 284 -18.60 136.40 66.14
C ASN A 284 -17.96 137.75 65.77
N GLU A 285 -17.60 137.95 64.51
CA GLU A 285 -17.11 139.23 64.01
C GLU A 285 -18.20 140.31 64.04
N ILE A 286 -19.44 139.97 63.66
CA ILE A 286 -20.62 140.84 63.79
C ILE A 286 -20.86 141.17 65.27
N ILE A 287 -20.83 140.19 66.17
CA ILE A 287 -20.97 140.42 67.62
C ILE A 287 -19.90 141.38 68.11
N ASN A 288 -18.64 141.17 67.73
CA ASN A 288 -17.51 142.03 68.14
C ASN A 288 -17.62 143.45 67.56
N LEU A 289 -18.11 143.60 66.32
CA LEU A 289 -18.45 144.90 65.72
C LEU A 289 -19.63 145.58 66.42
N THR A 290 -20.63 144.80 66.83
CA THR A 290 -21.81 145.28 67.58
C THR A 290 -21.41 145.74 68.98
N GLU A 291 -20.52 145.01 69.65
CA GLU A 291 -19.94 145.41 70.94
C GLU A 291 -19.07 146.67 70.80
N LYS A 292 -18.30 146.80 69.71
CA LYS A 292 -17.57 148.05 69.42
C LYS A 292 -18.49 149.23 69.13
N LEU A 293 -19.61 149.01 68.45
CA LEU A 293 -20.65 150.04 68.24
C LEU A 293 -21.32 150.46 69.55
N MET A 294 -21.66 149.49 70.41
CA MET A 294 -22.24 149.76 71.74
C MET A 294 -21.23 150.45 72.68
N ALA A 295 -19.94 150.13 72.58
CA ALA A 295 -18.87 150.80 73.33
C ALA A 295 -18.63 152.26 72.87
N ASN A 296 -18.92 152.58 71.60
CA ASN A 296 -18.79 153.93 71.06
C ASN A 296 -20.04 154.82 71.27
N GLN A 297 -21.20 154.26 71.61
CA GLN A 297 -22.41 155.05 71.90
C GLN A 297 -22.50 155.60 73.33
N ASN A 298 -21.66 155.17 74.27
CA ASN A 298 -21.64 155.70 75.63
C ASN A 298 -20.72 156.93 75.82
N LYS A 299 -20.39 157.66 74.74
CA LYS A 299 -19.63 158.91 74.78
C LYS A 299 -20.17 159.99 73.84
N SER A 300 -21.47 160.31 73.88
CA SER A 300 -21.91 161.68 73.57
C SER A 300 -23.38 161.94 73.88
N SER A 301 -23.59 163.08 74.54
CA SER A 301 -24.79 163.92 74.60
C SER A 301 -26.01 163.42 75.37
N GLY A 302 -26.24 164.06 76.53
CA GLY A 302 -27.56 164.63 76.78
C GLY A 302 -27.69 166.00 76.09
N PHE A 303 -28.90 166.38 75.66
CA PHE A 303 -29.46 167.76 75.67
C PHE A 303 -30.88 167.82 75.02
N PHE A 304 -31.83 168.48 75.71
CA PHE A 304 -33.25 168.84 75.39
C PHE A 304 -34.29 167.70 75.23
N GLY A 305 -35.56 167.78 75.67
CA GLY A 305 -36.39 168.84 76.28
C GLY A 305 -37.83 168.81 75.71
N LEU A 306 -38.85 168.74 76.59
CA LEU A 306 -40.27 169.16 76.42
C LEU A 306 -41.07 168.77 75.14
N PHE A 307 -41.92 167.73 75.22
CA PHE A 307 -43.40 167.73 75.11
C PHE A 307 -43.95 166.33 75.39
#